data_AF-A0A9P5LZ55-F1
#
_entry.id   AF-A0A9P5LZ55-F1
#
_cell.length_a   1.000
_cell.length_b   1.000
_cell.length_c   1.000
_cell.angle_alpha   90.00
_cell.angle_beta   90.00
_cell.angle_gamma   90.00
#
_symmetry.space_group_name_H-M   'P 1'
#
loop_
_entity.id
_entity.type
_entity.pdbx_description
1 polymer ?
#
loop_
_entity_poly.entity_id
_entity_poly.type
_entity_poly.pdbx_seq_one_letter_code
_entity_poly.pdbx_strand_id
1 'polypeptide(L)'
;MWEAWKLLIRVERLDIYSLAGDWRDFVDFPAPGFDEEYFGPSAIIPPAVFLGATSIRIGGLMPYPYFRAFVSTPSIVTSLEMENLQGLLQPKDSCLLNFHYVLRSGIDDDFWTNHTKYKETEDRHGIPVLRHGGPMIGHLQPLVGKFVQLEHLKISIAGREVSRDVRWSGTREQKRYSEMANFIRSVAPKLVTFTFEQGVGLELLEIWQVESHNNTSILSQSRRPIDDYFFEFILPALLEGTWSELEKFSIQGVCGNVRYETRHLLRDVTFTPEAPEVLESVMHQLRSVMSNSVEFTFERETQRVFHMASLNVYRTRY
;
A
#
# COMPACT_ATOMS: atom_id res chain seq x y z
N MET A 1 2.17 30.30 -6.34
CA MET A 1 1.03 29.46 -5.90
C MET A 1 1.25 28.81 -4.53
N TRP A 2 2.44 28.26 -4.24
CA TRP A 2 2.78 27.61 -2.96
C TRP A 2 2.71 28.53 -1.72
N GLU A 3 3.13 29.79 -1.83
CA GLU A 3 3.09 30.76 -0.72
C GLU A 3 1.66 31.21 -0.34
N ALA A 4 0.66 31.02 -1.22
CA ALA A 4 -0.73 31.37 -0.93
C ALA A 4 -1.40 30.36 0.02
N TRP A 5 -0.91 29.11 0.09
CA TRP A 5 -1.45 28.07 0.97
C TRP A 5 -0.93 28.19 2.42
N LYS A 6 0.25 28.80 2.62
CA LYS A 6 0.84 28.98 3.96
C LYS A 6 0.08 29.98 4.83
N LEU A 7 -0.72 30.87 4.24
CA LEU A 7 -1.08 32.13 4.91
C LEU A 7 -2.45 32.17 5.60
N LEU A 8 -3.34 31.17 5.53
CA LEU A 8 -4.68 31.43 6.11
C LEU A 8 -5.56 30.25 6.55
N ILE A 9 -5.11 29.00 6.58
CA ILE A 9 -6.01 27.91 6.98
C ILE A 9 -5.33 27.00 8.01
N ARG A 10 -5.80 27.07 9.27
CA ARG A 10 -5.64 25.96 10.22
C ARG A 10 -6.47 24.81 9.68
N VAL A 11 -5.85 23.97 8.85
CA VAL A 11 -6.49 22.78 8.32
C VAL A 11 -6.48 21.75 9.44
N GLU A 12 -7.61 21.57 10.12
CA GLU A 12 -7.79 20.53 11.16
C GLU A 12 -7.98 19.15 10.53
N ARG A 13 -8.61 19.10 9.34
CA ARG A 13 -8.87 17.88 8.57
C ARG A 13 -8.26 17.97 7.18
N LEU A 14 -7.47 16.96 6.83
CA LEU A 14 -6.75 16.85 5.58
C LEU A 14 -7.15 15.57 4.83
N ASP A 15 -7.96 15.69 3.79
CA ASP A 15 -8.29 14.59 2.88
C ASP A 15 -7.49 14.73 1.58
N ILE A 16 -6.54 13.83 1.34
CA ILE A 16 -5.68 13.85 0.15
C ILE A 16 -5.81 12.53 -0.59
N TYR A 17 -6.41 12.61 -1.76
CA TYR A 17 -6.42 11.57 -2.76
C TYR A 17 -5.72 12.10 -3.99
N SER A 18 -4.64 11.44 -4.37
CA SER A 18 -4.14 11.64 -5.72
C SER A 18 -5.08 10.92 -6.69
N LEU A 19 -5.80 11.72 -7.47
CA LEU A 19 -6.62 11.28 -8.60
C LEU A 19 -5.80 11.13 -9.90
N ALA A 20 -4.47 11.19 -9.83
CA ALA A 20 -3.63 10.97 -11.00
C ALA A 20 -3.86 9.53 -11.48
N GLY A 21 -4.80 9.38 -12.41
CA GLY A 21 -5.15 8.11 -13.04
C GLY A 21 -4.03 7.64 -13.96
N ASP A 22 -3.07 8.52 -14.25
CA ASP A 22 -1.89 8.25 -15.03
C ASP A 22 -0.66 8.91 -14.39
N TRP A 23 0.49 8.22 -14.39
CA TRP A 23 1.77 8.78 -13.95
C TRP A 23 2.14 10.03 -14.78
N ARG A 24 1.57 10.15 -15.99
CA ARG A 24 1.66 11.32 -16.86
C ARG A 24 1.11 12.60 -16.24
N ASP A 25 0.23 12.51 -15.25
CA ASP A 25 -0.27 13.69 -14.54
C ASP A 25 0.76 14.29 -13.56
N PHE A 26 1.83 13.53 -13.26
CA PHE A 26 2.94 13.95 -12.38
C PHE A 26 4.24 14.27 -13.13
N VAL A 27 4.32 13.87 -14.39
CA VAL A 27 5.44 14.17 -15.25
C VAL A 27 4.97 15.26 -16.20
N ASP A 28 5.30 16.52 -15.89
CA ASP A 28 5.28 17.57 -16.91
C ASP A 28 6.15 17.07 -18.06
N PHE A 29 5.54 16.65 -19.17
CA PHE A 29 6.27 16.43 -20.40
C PHE A 29 6.82 17.79 -20.82
N PRO A 30 8.14 17.96 -20.98
CA PRO A 30 8.58 19.03 -21.85
C PRO A 30 7.98 18.76 -23.23
N ALA A 31 7.38 19.80 -23.82
CA ALA A 31 6.98 19.79 -25.22
C ALA A 31 8.15 19.25 -26.08
N PRO A 32 7.87 18.55 -27.20
CA PRO A 32 8.91 17.97 -28.03
C PRO A 32 9.90 19.05 -28.47
N GLY A 33 11.14 18.95 -27.99
CA GLY A 33 12.24 19.86 -28.37
C GLY A 33 13.05 20.51 -27.24
N PHE A 34 12.99 20.03 -25.99
CA PHE A 34 13.85 20.56 -24.91
C PHE A 34 14.96 19.58 -24.52
N ASP A 35 16.16 20.15 -24.34
CA ASP A 35 17.41 19.52 -23.91
C ASP A 35 17.22 18.64 -22.66
N GLU A 36 18.00 17.56 -22.61
CA GLU A 36 18.03 16.47 -21.61
C GLU A 36 18.32 16.90 -20.16
N GLU A 37 18.30 18.20 -19.84
CA GLU A 37 18.72 18.74 -18.54
C GLU A 37 17.56 19.15 -17.63
N TYR A 38 16.31 19.20 -18.11
CA TYR A 38 15.18 19.62 -17.28
C TYR A 38 14.26 18.44 -16.91
N PHE A 39 14.62 17.78 -15.82
CA PHE A 39 13.78 16.78 -15.19
C PHE A 39 12.71 17.47 -14.32
N GLY A 40 11.45 17.10 -14.51
CA GLY A 40 10.34 17.51 -13.64
C GLY A 40 10.67 17.34 -12.15
N PRO A 41 10.00 18.06 -11.25
CA PRO A 41 10.49 18.40 -9.91
C PRO A 41 10.98 17.18 -9.14
N SER A 42 12.28 16.98 -9.20
CA SER A 42 13.03 16.06 -8.37
C SER A 42 12.97 16.60 -6.95
N ALA A 43 12.50 15.77 -6.01
CA ALA A 43 12.84 15.88 -4.59
C ALA A 43 12.59 17.25 -3.90
N ILE A 44 11.65 18.07 -4.35
CA ILE A 44 11.16 19.15 -3.49
C ILE A 44 10.40 18.46 -2.36
N ILE A 45 11.05 18.28 -1.21
CA ILE A 45 10.38 17.95 0.05
C ILE A 45 9.47 19.14 0.31
N PRO A 46 8.15 19.00 0.18
CA PRO A 46 7.29 20.13 0.47
C PRO A 46 7.50 20.46 1.96
N PRO A 47 7.66 21.74 2.34
CA PRO A 47 7.66 22.12 3.75
C PRO A 47 6.42 21.54 4.42
N ALA A 48 6.48 21.24 5.72
CA ALA A 48 5.33 20.75 6.47
C ALA A 48 4.10 21.63 6.22
N VAL A 49 3.19 21.15 5.37
CA VAL A 49 2.15 22.00 4.76
C VAL A 49 0.99 22.20 5.74
N PHE A 50 0.80 21.26 6.67
CA PHE A 50 -0.38 21.18 7.53
C PHE A 50 -0.02 20.87 8.99
N LEU A 51 0.75 21.77 9.62
CA LEU A 51 1.20 21.63 11.02
C LEU A 51 0.07 21.55 12.06
N GLY A 52 -1.18 21.85 11.68
CA GLY A 52 -2.35 21.80 12.55
C GLY A 52 -3.33 20.67 12.25
N ALA A 53 -3.03 19.79 11.28
CA ALA A 53 -3.92 18.69 10.93
C ALA A 53 -3.92 17.64 12.03
N THR A 54 -5.10 17.39 12.61
CA THR A 54 -5.33 16.35 13.62
C THR A 54 -6.01 15.14 13.00
N SER A 55 -6.74 15.33 11.89
CA SER A 55 -7.35 14.25 11.10
C SER A 55 -6.76 14.24 9.70
N ILE A 56 -6.17 13.09 9.33
CA ILE A 56 -5.44 12.92 8.09
C ILE A 56 -5.98 11.69 7.36
N ARG A 57 -6.40 11.85 6.11
CA ARG A 57 -6.78 10.77 5.21
C ARG A 57 -5.92 10.87 3.96
N ILE A 58 -5.14 9.83 3.67
CA ILE A 58 -4.18 9.80 2.56
C ILE A 58 -4.40 8.52 1.76
N GLY A 59 -4.50 8.64 0.44
CA GLY A 59 -4.63 7.46 -0.43
C GLY A 59 -4.17 7.67 -1.87
N GLY A 60 -4.16 6.57 -2.61
CA GLY A 60 -3.83 6.55 -4.04
C GLY A 60 -2.34 6.70 -4.34
N LEU A 61 -2.03 7.25 -5.52
CA LEU A 61 -0.67 7.38 -6.05
C LEU A 61 0.05 8.63 -5.52
N MET A 62 1.04 8.44 -4.67
CA MET A 62 1.65 9.51 -3.89
C MET A 62 3.20 9.46 -3.95
N PRO A 63 3.88 10.59 -4.19
CA PRO A 63 5.32 10.68 -3.93
C PRO A 63 5.65 10.48 -2.45
N TYR A 64 6.70 9.72 -2.13
CA TYR A 64 7.18 9.54 -0.76
C TYR A 64 7.47 10.86 0.00
N PRO A 65 8.09 11.90 -0.60
CA PRO A 65 8.29 13.16 0.08
C PRO A 65 6.98 13.84 0.52
N TYR A 66 5.92 13.68 -0.28
CA TYR A 66 4.60 14.26 0.01
C TYR A 66 3.95 13.55 1.17
N PHE A 67 3.94 12.20 1.16
CA PHE A 67 3.47 11.43 2.31
C PHE A 67 4.15 11.89 3.61
N ARG A 68 5.48 11.98 3.61
CA ARG A 68 6.26 12.44 4.79
C ARG A 68 5.91 13.85 5.23
N ALA A 69 5.66 14.76 4.30
CA ALA A 69 5.27 16.13 4.63
C ALA A 69 3.89 16.20 5.27
N PHE A 70 2.92 15.38 4.81
CA PHE A 70 1.57 15.33 5.38
C PHE A 70 1.55 14.77 6.80
N VAL A 71 2.39 13.78 7.10
CA VAL A 71 2.50 13.17 8.44
C VAL A 71 3.67 13.74 9.27
N SER A 72 4.12 14.95 8.95
CA SER A 72 5.32 15.57 9.56
C SER A 72 5.15 15.96 11.02
N THR A 73 3.92 16.12 11.50
CA THR A 73 3.56 16.42 12.91
C THR A 73 2.74 15.28 13.53
N PRO A 74 3.29 14.05 13.63
CA PRO A 74 2.51 12.88 14.03
C PRO A 74 1.98 12.96 15.48
N SER A 75 2.58 13.78 16.34
CA SER A 75 2.24 13.84 17.76
C SER A 75 0.88 14.48 18.07
N ILE A 76 0.33 15.26 17.14
CA ILE A 76 -0.97 15.93 17.29
C ILE A 76 -2.10 15.24 16.51
N VAL A 77 -1.78 14.19 15.75
CA VAL A 77 -2.75 13.51 14.90
C VAL A 77 -3.58 12.55 15.75
N THR A 78 -4.89 12.76 15.74
CA THR A 78 -5.89 11.94 16.44
C THR A 78 -6.56 10.94 15.52
N SER A 79 -6.60 11.20 14.21
CA SER A 79 -7.21 10.32 13.21
C SER A 79 -6.32 10.17 11.98
N LEU A 80 -6.01 8.93 11.59
CA LEU A 80 -5.23 8.59 10.41
C LEU A 80 -5.96 7.51 9.59
N GLU A 81 -6.28 7.85 8.34
CA GLU A 81 -6.79 6.91 7.36
C GLU A 81 -5.80 6.77 6.20
N MET A 82 -5.42 5.54 5.88
CA MET A 82 -4.53 5.21 4.77
C MET A 82 -5.28 4.33 3.79
N GLU A 83 -5.50 4.81 2.56
CA GLU A 83 -6.29 4.11 1.55
C GLU A 83 -5.45 3.77 0.32
N ASN A 84 -5.03 2.51 0.26
CA ASN A 84 -4.20 1.92 -0.78
C ASN A 84 -3.05 2.82 -1.22
N LEU A 85 -2.20 3.22 -0.27
CA LEU A 85 -1.04 4.07 -0.55
C LEU A 85 -0.08 3.40 -1.55
N GLN A 86 0.05 4.01 -2.72
CA GLN A 86 0.96 3.58 -3.76
C GLN A 86 2.02 4.65 -3.97
N GLY A 87 3.29 4.28 -3.82
CA GLY A 87 4.42 5.13 -4.14
C GLY A 87 4.56 5.32 -5.65
N LEU A 88 4.83 6.55 -6.07
CA LEU A 88 5.45 6.80 -7.37
C LEU A 88 6.92 6.38 -7.34
N LEU A 89 7.48 6.11 -8.52
CA LEU A 89 8.91 5.85 -8.68
C LEU A 89 9.71 7.05 -8.12
N GLN A 90 10.60 6.77 -7.16
CA GLN A 90 11.50 7.77 -6.59
C GLN A 90 12.93 7.49 -7.06
N PRO A 91 13.45 8.20 -8.09
CA PRO A 91 14.85 8.10 -8.45
C PRO A 91 15.74 8.58 -7.32
N LYS A 92 16.94 8.00 -7.23
CA LYS A 92 18.06 8.61 -6.49
C LYS A 92 18.56 9.83 -7.27
N ASP A 93 19.00 10.87 -6.57
CA ASP A 93 19.68 12.01 -7.17
C ASP A 93 20.79 11.54 -8.13
N SER A 94 20.86 12.13 -9.33
CA SER A 94 21.79 11.78 -10.42
C SER A 94 21.59 10.40 -11.08
N CYS A 95 20.51 9.68 -10.77
CA CYS A 95 20.16 8.46 -11.51
C CYS A 95 19.39 8.83 -12.79
N LEU A 96 20.00 8.61 -13.96
CA LEU A 96 19.29 8.72 -15.24
C LEU A 96 18.24 7.61 -15.33
N LEU A 97 16.97 8.00 -15.17
CA LEU A 97 15.85 7.13 -15.51
C LEU A 97 15.52 7.35 -16.99
N ASN A 98 15.99 6.43 -17.85
CA ASN A 98 15.46 6.35 -19.20
C ASN A 98 14.02 5.82 -19.11
N PHE A 99 13.06 6.73 -19.06
CA PHE A 99 11.64 6.40 -19.19
C PHE A 99 11.34 6.09 -20.65
N HIS A 100 11.44 4.81 -21.02
CA HIS A 100 10.94 4.38 -22.32
C HIS A 100 9.41 4.45 -22.29
N TYR A 101 8.83 5.34 -23.10
CA TYR A 101 7.40 5.39 -23.35
C TYR A 101 6.99 4.09 -24.05
N VAL A 102 6.38 3.19 -23.32
CA VAL A 102 5.93 1.92 -23.87
C VAL A 102 4.58 2.12 -24.55
N LEU A 103 4.61 2.23 -25.87
CA LEU A 103 3.42 1.96 -26.69
C LEU A 103 2.96 0.53 -26.41
N ARG A 104 1.65 0.32 -26.26
CA ARG A 104 0.99 -0.97 -25.98
C ARG A 104 1.44 -2.13 -26.91
N SER A 105 2.06 -1.81 -28.05
CA SER A 105 2.60 -2.75 -29.04
C SER A 105 4.11 -3.02 -28.94
N GLY A 106 4.79 -2.50 -27.91
CA GLY A 106 6.25 -2.55 -27.77
C GLY A 106 6.68 -2.50 -26.31
N ILE A 107 6.00 -3.26 -25.44
CA ILE A 107 6.47 -3.53 -24.08
C ILE A 107 7.76 -4.32 -24.21
N ASP A 108 8.86 -3.60 -24.41
CA ASP A 108 10.19 -4.16 -24.53
C ASP A 108 10.60 -4.78 -23.19
N ASP A 109 11.29 -5.91 -23.24
CA ASP A 109 11.88 -6.55 -22.05
C ASP A 109 12.78 -5.56 -21.27
N ASP A 110 13.28 -4.52 -21.95
CA ASP A 110 14.09 -3.44 -21.40
C ASP A 110 13.34 -2.50 -20.45
N PHE A 111 12.04 -2.24 -20.64
CA PHE A 111 11.26 -1.41 -19.69
C PHE A 111 11.22 -2.05 -18.30
N TRP A 112 10.92 -3.35 -18.25
CA TRP A 112 10.89 -4.13 -17.01
C TRP A 112 12.26 -4.28 -16.38
N THR A 113 13.28 -4.50 -17.22
CA THR A 113 14.66 -4.63 -16.76
C THR A 113 15.17 -3.33 -16.17
N ASN A 114 14.71 -2.17 -16.63
CA ASN A 114 15.15 -0.86 -16.14
C ASN A 114 14.46 -0.39 -14.84
N HIS A 115 13.16 -0.65 -14.65
CA HIS A 115 12.42 -0.15 -13.47
C HIS A 115 12.86 -0.76 -12.14
N THR A 116 13.35 -2.00 -12.16
CA THR A 116 13.88 -2.70 -10.99
C THR A 116 15.39 -2.90 -11.03
N LYS A 117 16.07 -2.37 -12.07
CA LYS A 117 17.52 -2.48 -12.29
C LYS A 117 18.33 -2.07 -11.08
N TYR A 118 17.91 -0.97 -10.46
CA TYR A 118 18.55 -0.41 -9.29
C TYR A 118 17.88 -0.93 -8.03
N LYS A 119 18.68 -1.50 -7.14
CA LYS A 119 18.21 -1.88 -5.81
C LYS A 119 17.72 -0.65 -5.06
N GLU A 120 16.58 -0.77 -4.38
CA GLU A 120 16.07 0.28 -3.50
C GLU A 120 17.06 0.59 -2.38
N THR A 121 17.16 1.87 -2.04
CA THR A 121 18.15 2.35 -1.06
C THR A 121 17.51 3.21 0.01
N GLU A 122 18.10 3.20 1.18
CA GLU A 122 17.76 4.07 2.31
C GLU A 122 18.95 4.96 2.65
N ASP A 123 18.68 6.11 3.27
CA ASP A 123 19.73 6.89 3.89
C ASP A 123 20.15 6.28 5.25
N ARG A 124 21.10 6.93 5.93
CA ARG A 124 21.59 6.52 7.26
C ARG A 124 20.52 6.52 8.36
N HIS A 125 19.36 7.10 8.11
CA HIS A 125 18.23 7.19 9.04
C HIS A 125 17.08 6.24 8.65
N GLY A 126 17.29 5.37 7.66
CA GLY A 126 16.26 4.45 7.16
C GLY A 126 15.21 5.13 6.28
N ILE A 127 15.46 6.37 5.83
CA ILE A 127 14.51 7.10 4.98
C ILE A 127 14.64 6.61 3.54
N PRO A 128 13.51 6.31 2.86
CA PRO A 128 13.50 5.98 1.44
C PRO A 128 14.19 7.03 0.54
N VAL A 129 15.26 6.61 -0.16
CA VAL A 129 15.99 7.43 -1.15
C VAL A 129 15.66 7.00 -2.57
N LEU A 130 15.81 5.72 -2.89
CA LEU A 130 15.37 5.12 -4.15
C LEU A 130 14.26 4.13 -3.86
N ARG A 131 13.12 4.30 -4.53
CA ARG A 131 11.97 3.40 -4.41
C ARG A 131 11.36 3.10 -5.75
N HIS A 132 10.98 1.84 -5.96
CA HIS A 132 10.18 1.40 -7.09
C HIS A 132 8.72 1.85 -6.93
N GLY A 133 8.02 2.02 -8.05
CA GLY A 133 6.60 2.36 -8.05
C GLY A 133 5.71 1.22 -7.52
N GLY A 134 4.50 1.54 -7.08
CA GLY A 134 3.53 0.56 -6.57
C GLY A 134 3.35 0.63 -5.07
N PRO A 135 2.93 -0.46 -4.39
CA PRO A 135 2.66 -0.43 -2.95
C PRO A 135 3.78 0.25 -2.16
N MET A 136 3.41 1.24 -1.36
CA MET A 136 4.37 2.07 -0.64
C MET A 136 5.02 1.28 0.51
N ILE A 137 6.35 1.36 0.66
CA ILE A 137 7.14 0.67 1.70
C ILE A 137 8.24 1.59 2.29
N GLY A 138 8.65 1.35 3.52
CA GLY A 138 9.63 2.14 4.27
C GLY A 138 9.07 3.45 4.82
N HIS A 139 7.74 3.64 4.78
CA HIS A 139 7.10 4.92 5.10
C HIS A 139 6.48 4.95 6.50
N LEU A 140 6.05 3.79 7.01
CA LEU A 140 5.48 3.68 8.36
C LEU A 140 6.54 3.46 9.43
N GLN A 141 7.65 2.79 9.09
CA GLN A 141 8.73 2.50 10.05
C GLN A 141 9.26 3.77 10.76
N PRO A 142 9.50 4.90 10.07
CA PRO A 142 9.94 6.14 10.74
C PRO A 142 8.88 6.77 11.65
N LEU A 143 7.64 6.30 11.63
CA LEU A 143 6.49 6.85 12.37
C LEU A 143 6.10 6.02 13.60
N VAL A 144 6.67 4.82 13.74
CA VAL A 144 6.47 3.92 14.87
C VAL A 144 6.74 4.68 16.18
N GLY A 145 5.74 4.68 17.08
CA GLY A 145 5.80 5.33 18.39
C GLY A 145 5.71 6.87 18.38
N LYS A 146 5.57 7.51 17.21
CA LYS A 146 5.48 8.99 17.12
C LYS A 146 4.05 9.52 17.17
N PHE A 147 3.07 8.70 16.81
CA PHE A 147 1.65 9.03 16.86
C PHE A 147 1.11 8.91 18.28
N VAL A 148 1.45 9.89 19.13
CA VAL A 148 1.19 9.77 20.57
C VAL A 148 -0.25 10.08 20.99
N GLN A 149 -1.07 10.66 20.12
CA GLN A 149 -2.47 11.02 20.36
C GLN A 149 -3.45 10.31 19.41
N LEU A 150 -2.99 9.29 18.67
CA LEU A 150 -3.80 8.64 17.65
C LEU A 150 -4.89 7.77 18.30
N GLU A 151 -6.14 8.13 18.06
CA GLU A 151 -7.34 7.47 18.57
C GLU A 151 -8.05 6.66 17.47
N HIS A 152 -7.96 7.12 16.22
CA HIS A 152 -8.63 6.51 15.09
C HIS A 152 -7.63 6.10 14.01
N LEU A 153 -7.56 4.80 13.70
CA LEU A 153 -6.72 4.28 12.63
C LEU A 153 -7.55 3.45 11.65
N LYS A 154 -7.49 3.81 10.38
CA LYS A 154 -7.98 2.98 9.26
C LYS A 154 -6.83 2.68 8.30
N ILE A 155 -6.64 1.41 7.99
CA ILE A 155 -5.71 0.94 6.97
C ILE A 155 -6.51 0.13 5.96
N SER A 156 -6.60 0.64 4.72
CA SER A 156 -7.18 -0.08 3.58
C SER A 156 -6.09 -0.37 2.56
N ILE A 157 -5.94 -1.61 2.12
CA ILE A 157 -4.87 -2.00 1.18
C ILE A 157 -5.38 -2.90 0.05
N ALA A 158 -4.85 -2.70 -1.15
CA ALA A 158 -4.84 -3.73 -2.17
C ALA A 158 -3.65 -4.67 -1.93
N GLY A 159 -3.84 -5.94 -2.27
CA GLY A 159 -2.76 -6.93 -2.27
C GLY A 159 -2.92 -7.99 -3.36
N ARG A 160 -1.98 -8.93 -3.33
CA ARG A 160 -1.85 -10.00 -4.34
C ARG A 160 -2.93 -11.07 -4.17
N GLU A 161 -3.82 -11.18 -5.16
CA GLU A 161 -4.89 -12.19 -5.19
C GLU A 161 -4.38 -13.56 -5.70
N VAL A 162 -3.43 -13.54 -6.64
CA VAL A 162 -2.92 -14.74 -7.32
C VAL A 162 -1.40 -14.80 -7.18
N SER A 163 -0.88 -15.96 -6.77
CA SER A 163 0.56 -16.21 -6.56
C SER A 163 1.44 -16.09 -7.81
N ARG A 164 0.85 -15.95 -9.00
CA ARG A 164 1.52 -15.66 -10.28
C ARG A 164 1.35 -14.21 -10.76
N ASP A 165 0.60 -13.37 -10.05
CA ASP A 165 0.46 -11.95 -10.41
C ASP A 165 1.80 -11.25 -10.21
N VAL A 166 2.48 -10.91 -11.31
CA VAL A 166 3.80 -10.28 -11.27
C VAL A 166 3.73 -8.79 -10.97
N ARG A 167 2.54 -8.20 -10.81
CA ARG A 167 2.43 -6.79 -10.35
C ARG A 167 2.88 -6.60 -8.90
N TRP A 168 3.08 -7.70 -8.19
CA TRP A 168 3.47 -7.73 -6.78
C TRP A 168 4.81 -8.43 -6.60
N SER A 169 5.67 -7.84 -5.79
CA SER A 169 6.87 -8.51 -5.29
C SER A 169 6.60 -9.08 -3.91
N GLY A 170 6.78 -10.40 -3.74
CA GLY A 170 6.58 -11.05 -2.45
C GLY A 170 7.46 -10.44 -1.34
N THR A 171 8.72 -10.15 -1.64
CA THR A 171 9.64 -9.50 -0.68
C THR A 171 9.18 -8.09 -0.29
N ARG A 172 8.58 -7.33 -1.22
CA ARG A 172 8.03 -6.00 -0.89
C ARG A 172 6.78 -6.11 -0.04
N GLU A 173 5.90 -7.06 -0.35
CA GLU A 173 4.68 -7.29 0.43
C GLU A 173 5.02 -7.71 1.86
N GLN A 174 5.97 -8.64 2.05
CA GLN A 174 6.46 -9.01 3.39
C GLN A 174 6.93 -7.79 4.19
N LYS A 175 7.75 -6.92 3.58
CA LYS A 175 8.21 -5.68 4.22
C LYS A 175 7.05 -4.75 4.56
N ARG A 176 6.14 -4.52 3.61
CA ARG A 176 4.97 -3.66 3.80
C ARG A 176 4.13 -4.12 4.99
N TYR A 177 3.82 -5.42 5.04
CA TYR A 177 3.02 -6.02 6.10
C TYR A 177 3.72 -6.01 7.45
N SER A 178 5.04 -6.28 7.46
CA SER A 178 5.86 -6.14 8.67
C SER A 178 5.88 -4.71 9.21
N GLU A 179 6.01 -3.70 8.35
CA GLU A 179 5.97 -2.29 8.74
C GLU A 179 4.60 -1.88 9.29
N MET A 180 3.51 -2.31 8.63
CA MET A 180 2.14 -2.08 9.13
C MET A 180 1.95 -2.71 10.50
N ALA A 181 2.40 -3.96 10.69
CA ALA A 181 2.34 -4.66 11.97
C ALA A 181 3.07 -3.90 13.09
N ASN A 182 4.29 -3.42 12.82
CA ASN A 182 5.06 -2.61 13.78
C ASN A 182 4.36 -1.29 14.12
N PHE A 183 3.78 -0.64 13.11
CA PHE A 183 3.04 0.59 13.31
C PHE A 183 1.80 0.36 14.18
N ILE A 184 0.98 -0.65 13.86
CA ILE A 184 -0.21 -1.05 14.61
C ILE A 184 0.14 -1.30 16.09
N ARG A 185 1.16 -2.11 16.37
CA ARG A 185 1.61 -2.37 17.75
C ARG A 185 1.92 -1.09 18.52
N SER A 186 2.55 -0.13 17.85
CA SER A 186 2.97 1.12 18.49
C SER A 186 1.83 2.08 18.86
N VAL A 187 0.67 1.93 18.21
CA VAL A 187 -0.50 2.79 18.44
C VAL A 187 -1.65 2.09 19.15
N ALA A 188 -1.68 0.75 19.15
CA ALA A 188 -2.76 -0.07 19.72
C ALA A 188 -3.26 0.39 21.12
N PRO A 189 -2.39 0.74 22.10
CA PRO A 189 -2.84 1.15 23.43
C PRO A 189 -3.73 2.40 23.50
N LYS A 190 -3.81 3.17 22.40
CA LYS A 190 -4.51 4.47 22.34
C LYS A 190 -5.70 4.47 21.40
N LEU A 191 -5.85 3.42 20.61
CA LEU A 191 -6.88 3.38 19.60
C LEU A 191 -8.24 3.16 20.24
N VAL A 192 -9.14 4.11 19.98
CA VAL A 192 -10.57 4.04 20.24
C VAL A 192 -11.27 3.30 19.09
N THR A 193 -10.83 3.53 17.85
CA THR A 193 -11.35 2.80 16.69
C THR A 193 -10.22 2.30 15.80
N PHE A 194 -10.30 1.02 15.43
CA PHE A 194 -9.38 0.41 14.47
C PHE A 194 -10.14 -0.29 13.35
N THR A 195 -9.76 0.02 12.11
CA THR A 195 -10.28 -0.66 10.91
C THR A 195 -9.11 -1.13 10.05
N PHE A 196 -9.05 -2.43 9.80
CA PHE A 196 -8.17 -3.02 8.80
C PHE A 196 -9.01 -3.59 7.67
N GLU A 197 -8.74 -3.14 6.46
CA GLU A 197 -9.44 -3.57 5.26
C GLU A 197 -8.42 -3.99 4.22
N GLN A 198 -8.61 -5.17 3.65
CA GLN A 198 -7.81 -5.61 2.53
C GLN A 198 -8.70 -6.03 1.37
N GLY A 199 -8.23 -5.80 0.16
CA GLY A 199 -8.96 -6.16 -1.05
C GLY A 199 -8.04 -6.28 -2.24
N VAL A 200 -8.63 -6.13 -3.40
CA VAL A 200 -7.96 -6.39 -4.68
C VAL A 200 -7.95 -5.14 -5.54
N GLY A 201 -6.95 -5.08 -6.42
CA GLY A 201 -6.85 -4.03 -7.43
C GLY A 201 -8.06 -4.05 -8.35
N LEU A 202 -8.65 -2.89 -8.64
CA LEU A 202 -9.76 -2.75 -9.59
C LEU A 202 -9.35 -3.28 -10.96
N GLU A 203 -8.13 -2.97 -11.39
CA GLU A 203 -7.58 -3.27 -12.69
C GLU A 203 -7.48 -4.78 -12.92
N LEU A 204 -8.03 -5.21 -14.04
CA LEU A 204 -7.95 -6.59 -14.49
C LEU A 204 -6.49 -6.98 -14.71
N LEU A 205 -6.16 -8.19 -14.29
CA LEU A 205 -4.86 -8.78 -14.56
C LEU A 205 -4.79 -9.12 -16.05
N GLU A 206 -3.79 -8.62 -16.77
CA GLU A 206 -3.56 -8.99 -18.16
C GLU A 206 -2.70 -10.26 -18.25
N ILE A 207 -2.81 -11.05 -19.32
CA ILE A 207 -2.10 -12.35 -19.44
C ILE A 207 -0.59 -12.20 -19.27
N TRP A 208 0.00 -11.12 -19.80
CA TRP A 208 1.44 -10.86 -19.67
C TRP A 208 1.86 -10.44 -18.25
N GLN A 209 0.90 -10.10 -17.38
CA GLN A 209 1.10 -9.81 -15.95
C GLN A 209 0.97 -11.07 -15.08
N VAL A 210 0.79 -12.23 -15.71
CA VAL A 210 0.86 -13.54 -15.06
C VAL A 210 2.21 -14.16 -15.39
N GLU A 211 2.94 -14.64 -14.38
CA GLU A 211 4.18 -15.36 -14.60
C GLU A 211 3.94 -16.61 -15.45
N SER A 212 4.56 -16.66 -16.63
CA SER A 212 4.55 -17.82 -17.52
C SER A 212 5.47 -18.89 -16.93
N HIS A 213 4.90 -19.88 -16.26
CA HIS A 213 5.55 -21.16 -16.08
C HIS A 213 4.95 -22.15 -17.07
N ASN A 214 5.74 -23.14 -17.50
CA ASN A 214 5.31 -24.22 -18.40
C ASN A 214 3.83 -24.52 -18.23
N ASN A 215 3.05 -24.36 -19.31
CA ASN A 215 1.59 -24.55 -19.38
C ASN A 215 1.11 -25.96 -18.94
N THR A 216 2.02 -26.80 -18.44
CA THR A 216 1.78 -28.14 -17.90
C THR A 216 1.67 -28.16 -16.37
N SER A 217 2.01 -27.07 -15.66
CA SER A 217 1.94 -27.02 -14.19
C SER A 217 0.62 -26.42 -13.71
N ILE A 218 -0.23 -27.29 -13.15
CA ILE A 218 -1.41 -26.90 -12.37
C ILE A 218 -0.92 -26.12 -11.16
N LEU A 219 -1.34 -24.87 -11.02
CA LEU A 219 -1.02 -24.07 -9.85
C LEU A 219 -2.04 -24.41 -8.77
N SER A 220 -1.63 -25.14 -7.74
CA SER A 220 -2.48 -25.31 -6.55
C SER A 220 -2.32 -24.07 -5.66
N GLN A 221 -3.40 -23.31 -5.49
CA GLN A 221 -3.46 -22.19 -4.54
C GLN A 221 -4.69 -22.38 -3.66
N SER A 222 -4.47 -22.69 -2.37
CA SER A 222 -5.54 -22.88 -1.41
C SER A 222 -6.07 -21.58 -0.79
N ARG A 223 -5.33 -20.48 -0.91
CA ARG A 223 -5.66 -19.18 -0.31
C ARG A 223 -5.06 -18.03 -1.08
N ARG A 224 -5.59 -16.81 -0.95
CA ARG A 224 -4.99 -15.65 -1.63
C ARG A 224 -3.68 -15.27 -0.92
N PRO A 225 -2.59 -14.96 -1.63
CA PRO A 225 -1.33 -14.54 -0.99
C PRO A 225 -1.47 -13.36 -0.03
N ILE A 226 -2.42 -12.46 -0.29
CA ILE A 226 -2.74 -11.35 0.63
C ILE A 226 -3.18 -11.83 2.02
N ASP A 227 -3.89 -12.96 2.09
CA ASP A 227 -4.33 -13.59 3.34
C ASP A 227 -3.14 -14.20 4.09
N ASP A 228 -2.16 -14.79 3.38
CA ASP A 228 -0.91 -15.29 3.98
C ASP A 228 -0.19 -14.20 4.76
N TYR A 229 -0.03 -13.01 4.16
CA TYR A 229 0.63 -11.89 4.81
C TYR A 229 -0.18 -11.34 5.99
N PHE A 230 -1.51 -11.35 5.90
CA PHE A 230 -2.35 -11.00 7.04
C PHE A 230 -2.09 -11.94 8.22
N PHE A 231 -2.11 -13.26 7.99
CA PHE A 231 -1.89 -14.26 9.04
C PHE A 231 -0.47 -14.23 9.60
N GLU A 232 0.52 -13.97 8.77
CA GLU A 232 1.93 -13.96 9.17
C GLU A 232 2.31 -12.70 9.95
N PHE A 233 1.79 -11.52 9.57
CA PHE A 233 2.26 -10.24 10.11
C PHE A 233 1.20 -9.47 10.89
N ILE A 234 -0.02 -9.35 10.35
CA ILE A 234 -1.05 -8.47 10.93
C ILE A 234 -1.73 -9.16 12.11
N LEU A 235 -2.20 -10.40 11.95
CA LEU A 235 -2.89 -11.12 13.02
C LEU A 235 -2.04 -11.18 14.31
N PRO A 236 -0.73 -11.53 14.28
CA PRO A 236 0.09 -11.49 15.49
C PRO A 236 0.16 -10.11 16.14
N ALA A 237 0.32 -9.04 15.34
CA ALA A 237 0.32 -7.68 15.86
C ALA A 237 -1.01 -7.29 16.51
N LEU A 238 -2.13 -7.82 16.01
CA LEU A 238 -3.44 -7.59 16.60
C LEU A 238 -3.62 -8.35 17.92
N LEU A 239 -3.12 -9.59 18.00
CA LEU A 239 -3.20 -10.42 19.21
C LEU A 239 -2.25 -9.96 20.32
N GLU A 240 -1.10 -9.37 19.97
CA GLU A 240 -0.13 -8.81 20.92
C GLU A 240 -0.50 -7.39 21.41
N GLY A 241 -1.43 -6.72 20.72
CA GLY A 241 -1.83 -5.36 21.03
C GLY A 241 -2.54 -5.24 22.38
N THR A 242 -2.25 -4.16 23.11
CA THR A 242 -3.07 -3.76 24.27
C THR A 242 -4.19 -2.87 23.78
N TRP A 243 -5.44 -3.28 23.98
CA TRP A 243 -6.63 -2.60 23.45
C TRP A 243 -7.48 -1.98 24.56
N SER A 244 -6.87 -1.19 25.46
CA SER A 244 -7.54 -0.69 26.67
C SER A 244 -8.63 0.34 26.40
N GLU A 245 -8.44 1.20 25.41
CA GLU A 245 -9.37 2.29 25.05
C GLU A 245 -10.29 1.94 23.87
N LEU A 246 -10.17 0.73 23.34
CA LEU A 246 -10.83 0.33 22.10
C LEU A 246 -12.34 0.21 22.29
N GLU A 247 -13.10 0.89 21.43
CA GLU A 247 -14.56 0.80 21.37
C GLU A 247 -15.04 0.07 20.11
N LYS A 248 -14.33 0.25 18.98
CA LYS A 248 -14.69 -0.35 17.69
C LYS A 248 -13.52 -1.00 16.99
N PHE A 249 -13.72 -2.22 16.52
CA PHE A 249 -12.72 -3.00 15.81
C PHE A 249 -13.33 -3.68 14.59
N SER A 250 -12.78 -3.40 13.41
CA SER A 250 -13.28 -3.95 12.15
C SER A 250 -12.16 -4.57 11.33
N ILE A 251 -12.37 -5.80 10.89
CA ILE A 251 -11.54 -6.46 9.88
C ILE A 251 -12.42 -6.80 8.68
N GLN A 252 -11.98 -6.42 7.48
CA GLN A 252 -12.74 -6.62 6.25
C GLN A 252 -11.85 -7.21 5.15
N GLY A 253 -12.43 -8.12 4.38
CA GLY A 253 -11.81 -8.68 3.18
C GLY A 253 -10.73 -9.74 3.43
N VAL A 254 -10.65 -10.33 4.62
CA VAL A 254 -9.73 -11.44 4.95
C VAL A 254 -10.40 -12.79 4.65
N CYS A 255 -9.64 -13.71 4.05
CA CYS A 255 -10.13 -14.99 3.51
C CYS A 255 -11.19 -14.84 2.40
N GLY A 256 -11.33 -13.69 1.77
CA GLY A 256 -12.26 -13.45 0.66
C GLY A 256 -12.02 -14.36 -0.55
N ASN A 257 -13.00 -14.43 -1.44
CA ASN A 257 -12.86 -15.20 -2.67
C ASN A 257 -11.94 -14.50 -3.68
N VAL A 258 -11.39 -15.27 -4.62
CA VAL A 258 -10.82 -14.72 -5.85
C VAL A 258 -11.94 -14.21 -6.74
N ARG A 259 -11.79 -12.98 -7.25
CA ARG A 259 -12.69 -12.32 -8.20
C ARG A 259 -13.00 -13.21 -9.39
N TYR A 260 -14.26 -13.22 -9.79
CA TYR A 260 -14.72 -13.99 -10.95
C TYR A 260 -13.93 -13.62 -12.21
N GLU A 261 -13.65 -12.34 -12.39
CA GLU A 261 -12.89 -11.80 -13.51
C GLU A 261 -11.44 -12.27 -13.50
N THR A 262 -10.84 -12.59 -12.36
CA THR A 262 -9.48 -13.15 -12.35
C THR A 262 -9.50 -14.66 -12.65
N ARG A 263 -10.60 -15.37 -12.39
CA ARG A 263 -10.69 -16.85 -12.55
C ARG A 263 -10.40 -17.34 -13.96
N HIS A 264 -10.71 -16.58 -15.00
CA HIS A 264 -10.45 -17.03 -16.38
C HIS A 264 -8.95 -17.11 -16.71
N LEU A 265 -8.10 -16.37 -15.98
CA LEU A 265 -6.64 -16.45 -16.06
C LEU A 265 -6.07 -17.60 -15.23
N LEU A 266 -6.94 -18.22 -14.43
CA LEU A 266 -6.64 -19.30 -13.50
C LEU A 266 -7.14 -20.65 -14.03
N ARG A 267 -7.13 -20.88 -15.35
CA ARG A 267 -7.63 -22.11 -15.99
C ARG A 267 -7.10 -23.40 -15.33
N ASP A 268 -5.92 -23.33 -14.72
CA ASP A 268 -5.27 -24.44 -14.03
C ASP A 268 -5.10 -24.22 -12.52
N VAL A 269 -5.97 -23.43 -11.87
CA VAL A 269 -5.94 -23.20 -10.41
C VAL A 269 -7.16 -23.77 -9.73
N THR A 270 -6.94 -24.77 -8.90
CA THR A 270 -7.96 -25.23 -7.95
C THR A 270 -7.93 -24.29 -6.74
N PHE A 271 -8.78 -23.25 -6.77
CA PHE A 271 -9.00 -22.42 -5.58
C PHE A 271 -10.03 -23.09 -4.68
N THR A 272 -9.61 -23.49 -3.49
CA THR A 272 -10.51 -23.99 -2.44
C THR A 272 -10.68 -22.88 -1.42
N PRO A 273 -11.88 -22.30 -1.26
CA PRO A 273 -12.12 -21.30 -0.22
C PRO A 273 -11.71 -21.85 1.15
N GLU A 274 -11.22 -20.96 2.01
CA GLU A 274 -10.86 -21.30 3.38
C GLU A 274 -12.04 -21.94 4.09
N ALA A 275 -11.71 -22.98 4.85
CA ALA A 275 -12.66 -23.69 5.68
C ALA A 275 -13.24 -22.71 6.72
N PRO A 276 -14.56 -22.70 6.96
CA PRO A 276 -15.22 -21.79 7.91
C PRO A 276 -14.56 -21.77 9.30
N GLU A 277 -14.01 -22.92 9.72
CA GLU A 277 -13.35 -23.12 11.01
C GLU A 277 -12.12 -22.22 11.18
N VAL A 278 -11.43 -21.86 10.10
CA VAL A 278 -10.29 -20.93 10.14
C VAL A 278 -10.76 -19.53 10.52
N LEU A 279 -11.86 -19.06 9.92
CA LEU A 279 -12.43 -17.75 10.25
C LEU A 279 -12.94 -17.71 11.69
N GLU A 280 -13.66 -18.75 12.12
CA GLU A 280 -14.16 -18.85 13.50
C GLU A 280 -13.01 -18.85 14.51
N SER A 281 -11.93 -19.59 14.22
CA SER A 281 -10.73 -19.61 15.07
C SER A 281 -10.08 -18.24 15.18
N VAL A 282 -9.95 -17.51 14.07
CA VAL A 282 -9.37 -16.16 14.05
C VAL A 282 -10.24 -15.16 14.80
N MET A 283 -11.56 -15.21 14.59
CA MET A 283 -12.51 -14.38 15.33
C MET A 283 -12.44 -14.65 16.83
N HIS A 284 -12.36 -15.92 17.23
CA HIS A 284 -12.22 -16.30 18.64
C HIS A 284 -10.92 -15.78 19.24
N GLN A 285 -9.79 -15.94 18.54
CA GLN A 285 -8.49 -15.42 18.97
C GLN A 285 -8.53 -13.90 19.14
N LEU A 286 -9.05 -13.15 18.17
CA LEU A 286 -9.17 -11.70 18.25
C LEU A 286 -10.09 -11.26 19.38
N ARG A 287 -11.23 -11.95 19.57
CA ARG A 287 -12.15 -11.63 20.66
C ARG A 287 -11.53 -11.88 22.03
N SER A 288 -10.64 -12.86 22.15
CA SER A 288 -9.98 -13.21 23.42
C SER A 288 -9.04 -12.12 23.97
N VAL A 289 -8.57 -11.21 23.11
CA VAL A 289 -7.65 -10.12 23.48
C VAL A 289 -8.36 -8.76 23.64
N MET A 290 -9.68 -8.72 23.48
CA MET A 290 -10.50 -7.51 23.57
C MET A 290 -11.50 -7.59 24.71
N SER A 291 -11.92 -6.43 25.23
CA SER A 291 -13.04 -6.37 26.17
C SER A 291 -14.35 -6.81 25.51
N ASN A 292 -15.28 -7.36 26.31
CA ASN A 292 -16.62 -7.71 25.84
C ASN A 292 -17.44 -6.49 25.38
N SER A 293 -17.06 -5.28 25.79
CA SER A 293 -17.71 -4.02 25.39
C SER A 293 -17.34 -3.55 23.98
N VAL A 294 -16.30 -4.13 23.36
CA VAL A 294 -15.85 -3.71 22.02
C VAL A 294 -16.84 -4.17 20.95
N GLU A 295 -17.26 -3.24 20.09
CA GLU A 295 -17.98 -3.56 18.85
C GLU A 295 -16.99 -4.20 17.87
N PHE A 296 -17.16 -5.51 17.62
CA PHE A 296 -16.27 -6.28 16.76
C PHE A 296 -16.99 -6.73 15.50
N THR A 297 -16.40 -6.43 14.34
CA THR A 297 -16.86 -6.89 13.03
C THR A 297 -15.73 -7.61 12.30
N PHE A 298 -16.05 -8.76 11.72
CA PHE A 298 -15.15 -9.51 10.85
C PHE A 298 -15.92 -9.92 9.60
N GLU A 299 -15.58 -9.32 8.47
CA GLU A 299 -16.24 -9.56 7.19
C GLU A 299 -15.27 -10.18 6.20
N ARG A 300 -15.66 -11.32 5.62
CA ARG A 300 -14.83 -12.06 4.66
C ARG A 300 -14.61 -11.29 3.36
N GLU A 301 -15.66 -10.65 2.87
CA GLU A 301 -15.64 -9.90 1.63
C GLU A 301 -15.46 -8.42 1.93
N THR A 302 -14.72 -7.72 1.07
CA THR A 302 -14.73 -6.25 1.06
C THR A 302 -15.68 -5.79 -0.03
N GLN A 303 -16.44 -4.72 0.25
CA GLN A 303 -17.24 -4.05 -0.77
C GLN A 303 -16.40 -3.13 -1.66
N ARG A 304 -15.14 -2.87 -1.31
CA ARG A 304 -14.27 -1.94 -2.01
C ARG A 304 -13.28 -2.66 -2.92
N VAL A 305 -13.13 -2.09 -4.10
CA VAL A 305 -12.04 -2.35 -5.04
C VAL A 305 -11.12 -1.14 -5.04
N PHE A 306 -9.83 -1.39 -5.16
CA PHE A 306 -8.82 -0.35 -5.00
C PHE A 306 -8.15 -0.02 -6.32
N HIS A 307 -8.08 1.25 -6.71
CA HIS A 307 -7.29 1.65 -7.88
C HIS A 307 -5.81 1.31 -7.69
N MET A 308 -5.19 0.74 -8.72
CA MET A 308 -3.76 0.49 -8.78
C MET A 308 -3.10 1.23 -9.93
N ALA A 309 -1.87 1.67 -9.73
CA ALA A 309 -0.98 1.95 -10.84
C ALA A 309 -0.80 0.67 -11.65
N SER A 310 -1.36 0.68 -12.86
CA SER A 310 -1.45 -0.44 -13.80
C SER A 310 -0.09 -0.91 -14.34
N LEU A 311 0.99 -0.17 -14.09
CA LEU A 311 2.30 -0.36 -14.70
C LEU A 311 3.36 -1.00 -13.78
N ASN A 312 3.00 -1.40 -12.56
CA ASN A 312 3.97 -2.08 -11.70
C ASN A 312 4.08 -3.55 -12.11
N VAL A 313 5.26 -3.99 -12.55
CA VAL A 313 5.57 -5.41 -12.78
C VAL A 313 6.96 -5.74 -12.22
N TYR A 314 6.98 -6.73 -11.35
CA TYR A 314 8.13 -7.31 -10.67
C TYR A 314 8.33 -8.73 -11.19
N ARG A 315 9.13 -8.90 -12.25
CA ARG A 315 9.58 -10.23 -12.70
C ARG A 315 10.97 -10.51 -12.15
N THR A 316 11.15 -11.66 -11.51
CA THR A 316 12.47 -12.22 -11.25
C THR A 316 12.90 -13.00 -12.49
N ARG A 317 14.02 -12.62 -13.14
CA ARG A 317 14.64 -13.48 -14.16
C ARG A 317 15.12 -14.76 -13.45
N TYR A 318 14.66 -15.91 -13.91
CA TYR A 318 15.38 -17.18 -13.74
C TYR A 318 16.28 -17.41 -14.94
#